data_AF-A0A916SY47-F1
#
_entry.id   AF-A0A916SY47-F1
#
_cell.length_a   1.000
_cell.length_b   1.000
_cell.length_c   1.000
_cell.angle_alpha   90.00
_cell.angle_beta   90.00
_cell.angle_gamma   90.00
#
_symmetry.space_group_name_H-M   'P 1'
#
loop_
_entity.id
_entity.type
_entity.pdbx_description
1 polymer ?
#
loop_
_entity_poly.entity_id
_entity_poly.type
_entity_poly.pdbx_seq_one_letter_code
_entity_poly.pdbx_strand_id
1 'polypeptide(L)'
;MTDTTEGNIMSNNTITLNGIDYIPASEAGPKVESSKSIVILQRGWVFIGDLSKHGDEFTLSNAQNIQRWGTTDGLGQLALSGPTANTELKPAGTVRCHELTVVARLDVDESKW
;
A
#
# COMPACT_ATOMS: atom_id res chain seq x y z
N MET A 1 -52.34 -19.06 10.27
CA MET A 1 -51.79 -19.02 8.90
C MET A 1 -50.37 -18.52 9.02
N THR A 2 -49.46 -19.46 8.78
CA THR A 2 -48.01 -19.44 8.66
C THR A 2 -47.27 -18.09 8.73
N ASP A 3 -46.52 -17.95 9.82
CA ASP A 3 -45.26 -17.20 9.91
C ASP A 3 -44.30 -17.69 8.81
N THR A 4 -43.76 -16.77 8.01
CA THR A 4 -42.74 -17.06 6.99
C THR A 4 -41.50 -16.27 7.36
N THR A 5 -40.61 -16.89 8.12
CA THR A 5 -39.26 -16.39 8.35
C THR A 5 -38.44 -16.67 7.08
N GLU A 6 -38.23 -15.65 6.24
CA GLU A 6 -37.25 -15.72 5.16
C GLU A 6 -35.85 -15.84 5.80
N GLY A 7 -35.28 -17.04 5.70
CA GLY A 7 -33.92 -17.32 6.16
C GLY A 7 -32.91 -16.49 5.36
N ASN A 8 -32.24 -15.57 6.05
CA ASN A 8 -31.10 -14.83 5.52
C ASN A 8 -29.94 -15.82 5.25
N ILE A 9 -29.68 -16.14 3.99
CA ILE A 9 -28.53 -16.97 3.59
C ILE A 9 -27.29 -16.07 3.62
N MET A 10 -26.53 -16.09 4.72
CA MET A 10 -25.17 -15.56 4.70
C MET A 10 -24.29 -16.52 3.89
N SER A 11 -23.92 -16.12 2.67
CA SER A 11 -22.92 -16.79 1.86
C SER A 11 -21.53 -16.52 2.44
N ASN A 12 -21.08 -17.34 3.39
CA ASN A 12 -19.68 -17.31 3.84
C ASN A 12 -18.83 -18.08 2.81
N ASN A 13 -18.19 -17.35 1.89
CA ASN A 13 -17.39 -17.92 0.81
C ASN A 13 -15.94 -18.29 1.21
N THR A 14 -15.67 -18.46 2.51
CA THR A 14 -14.33 -18.79 3.01
C THR A 14 -14.11 -20.31 3.05
N ILE A 15 -13.00 -20.80 2.49
CA ILE A 15 -12.57 -22.21 2.60
C ILE A 15 -11.31 -22.31 3.46
N THR A 16 -11.25 -23.28 4.37
CA THR A 16 -10.06 -23.54 5.19
C THR A 16 -9.29 -24.75 4.65
N LEU A 17 -8.03 -24.57 4.26
CA LEU A 17 -7.13 -25.63 3.83
C LEU A 17 -5.85 -25.58 4.67
N ASN A 18 -5.53 -26.69 5.36
CA ASN A 18 -4.37 -26.80 6.25
C ASN A 18 -4.31 -25.71 7.35
N GLY A 19 -5.47 -25.25 7.84
CA GLY A 19 -5.56 -24.20 8.87
C GLY A 19 -5.40 -22.77 8.35
N ILE A 20 -5.40 -22.57 7.02
CA ILE A 20 -5.38 -21.26 6.39
C ILE A 20 -6.73 -21.02 5.71
N ASP A 21 -7.31 -19.85 5.96
CA ASP A 21 -8.58 -19.41 5.36
C ASP A 21 -8.32 -18.72 4.01
N TYR A 22 -9.06 -19.13 2.99
CA TYR A 22 -9.00 -18.61 1.64
C TYR A 22 -10.36 -18.04 1.24
N ILE A 23 -10.32 -16.93 0.50
CA ILE A 23 -11.49 -16.33 -0.15
C ILE A 23 -11.36 -16.47 -1.68
N PRO A 24 -12.46 -16.49 -2.44
CA PRO A 24 -12.44 -16.51 -3.89
C PRO A 24 -11.67 -15.32 -4.44
N ALA A 25 -10.89 -15.52 -5.51
CA ALA A 25 -10.13 -14.44 -6.16
C ALA A 25 -11.03 -13.28 -6.65
N SER A 26 -12.31 -13.55 -6.93
CA SER A 26 -13.31 -12.53 -7.26
C SER A 26 -13.71 -11.64 -6.08
N GLU A 27 -13.51 -12.13 -4.84
CA GLU A 27 -13.84 -11.45 -3.59
C GLU A 27 -12.61 -10.88 -2.88
N ALA A 28 -11.41 -11.25 -3.34
CA ALA A 28 -10.16 -10.63 -2.90
C ALA A 28 -10.10 -9.11 -3.17
N GLY A 29 -11.11 -8.56 -3.87
CA GLY A 29 -11.14 -7.21 -4.38
C GLY A 29 -10.04 -6.99 -5.43
N PRO A 30 -10.09 -5.91 -6.22
CA PRO A 30 -8.84 -5.38 -6.72
C PRO A 30 -7.96 -5.13 -5.49
N LYS A 31 -6.71 -5.60 -5.51
CA LYS A 31 -5.70 -5.07 -4.60
C LYS A 31 -5.81 -3.56 -4.74
N VAL A 32 -6.35 -2.89 -3.73
CA VAL A 32 -6.52 -1.44 -3.79
C VAL A 32 -5.09 -0.94 -3.85
N GLU A 33 -4.65 -0.57 -5.05
CA GLU A 33 -3.43 0.18 -5.26
C GLU A 33 -3.59 1.40 -4.36
N SER A 34 -2.97 1.35 -3.19
CA SER A 34 -2.98 2.46 -2.26
C SER A 34 -2.49 3.65 -3.04
N SER A 35 -3.26 4.74 -2.98
CA SER A 35 -2.79 6.00 -3.55
C SER A 35 -1.45 6.36 -2.91
N LYS A 36 -1.25 6.07 -1.62
CA LYS A 36 0.04 6.23 -0.97
C LYS A 36 1.05 5.17 -1.43
N SER A 37 2.27 5.57 -1.75
CA SER A 37 3.32 4.65 -2.19
C SER A 37 4.70 5.11 -1.77
N ILE A 38 5.59 4.16 -1.49
CA ILE A 38 7.03 4.43 -1.38
C ILE A 38 7.65 4.29 -2.77
N VAL A 39 8.26 5.35 -3.29
CA VAL A 39 8.93 5.37 -4.59
C VAL A 39 10.43 5.51 -4.39
N ILE A 40 11.16 4.53 -4.93
CA ILE A 40 12.62 4.48 -4.92
C ILE A 40 13.10 4.99 -6.28
N LEU A 41 13.82 6.10 -6.28
CA LEU A 41 14.40 6.70 -7.48
C LEU A 41 15.88 6.34 -7.61
N GLN A 42 16.42 6.62 -8.81
CA GLN A 42 17.86 6.54 -9.07
C GLN A 42 18.67 7.32 -8.02
N ARG A 43 19.89 6.83 -7.72
CA ARG A 43 20.85 7.46 -6.79
C ARG A 43 20.41 7.48 -5.32
N GLY A 44 19.52 6.57 -4.91
CA GLY A 44 19.20 6.33 -3.50
C GLY A 44 18.18 7.27 -2.89
N TRP A 45 17.47 8.06 -3.71
CA TRP A 45 16.35 8.86 -3.22
C TRP A 45 15.13 7.98 -2.97
N VAL A 46 14.54 8.10 -1.78
CA VAL A 46 13.35 7.35 -1.38
C VAL A 46 12.30 8.34 -0.88
N PHE A 47 11.10 8.28 -1.46
CA PHE A 47 9.98 9.14 -1.10
C PHE A 47 8.76 8.32 -0.75
N ILE A 48 7.94 8.82 0.18
CA ILE A 48 6.58 8.37 0.45
C ILE A 48 5.64 9.51 0.09
N GLY A 49 4.49 9.23 -0.52
CA GLY A 49 3.46 10.23 -0.80
C GLY A 49 2.28 9.64 -1.54
N ASP A 50 1.28 10.47 -1.82
CA ASP A 50 0.11 10.07 -2.59
C ASP A 50 0.46 10.15 -4.08
N LEU A 51 0.56 8.99 -4.70
CA LEU A 51 1.01 8.78 -6.06
C LEU A 51 -0.13 8.91 -7.06
N SER A 52 0.15 9.65 -8.12
CA SER A 52 -0.63 9.68 -9.35
C SER A 52 0.29 9.55 -10.55
N LYS A 53 -0.21 9.00 -11.66
CA LYS A 53 0.52 8.88 -12.92
C LYS A 53 -0.21 9.64 -14.02
N HIS A 54 0.52 10.43 -14.79
CA HIS A 54 -0.01 11.12 -15.98
C HIS A 54 0.99 11.02 -17.13
N GLY A 55 0.66 10.23 -18.15
CA GLY A 55 1.63 9.86 -19.19
C GLY A 55 2.82 9.13 -18.56
N ASP A 56 4.04 9.58 -18.87
CA ASP A 56 5.27 8.96 -18.37
C ASP A 56 5.78 9.61 -17.07
N GLU A 57 5.01 10.53 -16.47
CA GLU A 57 5.34 11.19 -15.21
C GLU A 57 4.56 10.58 -14.02
N PHE A 58 5.29 10.27 -12.96
CA PHE A 58 4.75 10.04 -11.62
C PHE A 58 4.81 11.32 -10.79
N THR A 59 3.69 11.65 -10.15
CA THR A 59 3.57 12.75 -9.19
C THR A 59 3.22 12.19 -7.81
N LEU A 60 4.08 12.45 -6.82
CA LEU A 60 3.78 12.22 -5.41
C LEU A 60 3.38 13.56 -4.78
N SER A 61 2.11 13.72 -4.40
CA SER A 61 1.65 14.79 -3.52
C SER A 61 1.86 14.42 -2.05
N ASN A 62 1.87 15.43 -1.17
CA ASN A 62 2.14 15.25 0.26
C ASN A 62 3.43 14.44 0.52
N ALA A 63 4.41 14.63 -0.35
CA ALA A 63 5.61 13.81 -0.39
C ALA A 63 6.52 14.12 0.80
N GLN A 64 7.10 13.06 1.35
CA GLN A 64 8.16 13.12 2.34
C GLN A 64 9.34 12.28 1.85
N ASN A 65 10.55 12.81 1.98
CA ASN A 65 11.77 12.07 1.76
C ASN A 65 12.10 11.23 3.00
N ILE A 66 12.35 9.94 2.80
CA ILE A 66 12.74 9.00 3.87
C ILE A 66 14.27 9.01 3.99
N GLN A 67 14.81 9.88 4.84
CA GLN A 67 16.26 10.04 5.02
C GLN A 67 16.89 8.89 5.82
N ARG A 68 16.14 8.36 6.78
CA ARG A 68 16.54 7.19 7.56
C ARG A 68 15.37 6.24 7.67
N TRP A 69 15.57 4.99 7.26
CA TRP A 69 14.50 4.00 7.30
C TRP A 69 14.20 3.55 8.74
N GLY A 70 15.24 3.31 9.56
CA GLY A 70 15.09 2.89 10.96
C GLY A 70 14.58 1.45 11.15
N THR A 71 14.58 0.65 10.07
CA THR A 71 14.02 -0.70 9.99
C THR A 71 15.04 -1.79 10.31
N THR A 72 14.56 -2.95 10.79
CA THR A 72 15.33 -4.20 10.88
C THR A 72 15.06 -5.14 9.71
N ASP A 73 13.88 -5.04 9.10
CA ASP A 73 13.43 -5.95 8.03
C ASP A 73 13.43 -5.27 6.64
N GLY A 74 14.32 -4.30 6.47
CA GLY A 74 14.46 -3.51 5.24
C GLY A 74 13.29 -2.55 4.98
N LEU A 75 13.31 -1.90 3.81
CA LEU A 75 12.34 -0.85 3.46
C LEU A 75 10.88 -1.35 3.40
N GLY A 76 10.67 -2.63 3.06
CA GLY A 76 9.34 -3.24 3.00
C GLY A 76 8.61 -3.19 4.34
N GLN A 77 9.35 -3.19 5.46
CA GLN A 77 8.77 -2.97 6.80
C GLN A 77 8.00 -1.66 6.87
N LEU A 78 8.53 -0.58 6.28
CA LEU A 78 7.83 0.70 6.26
C LEU A 78 6.55 0.61 5.45
N ALA A 79 6.59 -0.04 4.29
CA ALA A 79 5.41 -0.19 3.43
C ALA A 79 4.27 -0.97 4.11
N LEU A 80 4.59 -2.03 4.86
CA LEU A 80 3.62 -2.94 5.47
C LEU A 80 3.21 -2.58 6.91
N SER A 81 4.05 -1.86 7.64
CA SER A 81 3.86 -1.61 9.09
C SER A 81 4.00 -0.15 9.50
N GLY A 82 4.27 0.76 8.56
CA GLY A 82 4.41 2.18 8.84
C GLY A 82 5.81 2.59 9.33
N PRO A 83 6.01 3.88 9.64
CA PRO A 83 7.26 4.39 10.18
C PRO A 83 7.58 3.78 11.54
N THR A 84 8.87 3.51 11.77
CA THR A 84 9.40 3.13 13.08
C THR A 84 9.72 4.36 13.93
N ALA A 85 10.00 4.16 15.21
CA ALA A 85 10.49 5.22 16.09
C ALA A 85 11.83 5.86 15.62
N ASN A 86 12.58 5.17 14.78
CA ASN A 86 13.87 5.63 14.24
C ASN A 86 13.76 6.11 12.78
N THR A 87 12.56 6.13 12.20
CA THR A 87 12.33 6.59 10.84
C THR A 87 12.38 8.12 10.80
N GLU A 88 13.22 8.68 9.92
CA GLU A 88 13.35 10.13 9.75
C GLU A 88 12.74 10.55 8.42
N LEU A 89 11.62 11.28 8.51
CA LEU A 89 10.91 11.85 7.37
C LEU A 89 11.20 13.34 7.26
N LYS A 90 11.45 13.81 6.03
CA LYS A 90 11.59 15.23 5.72
C LYS A 90 10.54 15.64 4.69
N PRO A 91 9.71 16.66 4.96
CA PRO A 91 8.76 17.17 3.97
C PRO A 91 9.45 17.53 2.66
N ALA A 92 8.88 17.09 1.55
CA ALA A 92 9.38 17.36 0.19
C ALA A 92 8.33 18.07 -0.69
N GLY A 93 7.09 18.23 -0.21
CA GLY A 93 6.02 18.92 -0.94
C GLY A 93 5.44 18.04 -2.05
N THR A 94 5.61 18.44 -3.31
CA THR A 94 5.23 17.63 -4.47
C THR A 94 6.48 17.18 -5.21
N VAL A 95 6.65 15.87 -5.38
CA VAL A 95 7.78 15.28 -6.12
C VAL A 95 7.26 14.79 -7.46
N ARG A 96 7.91 15.22 -8.54
CA ARG A 96 7.63 14.75 -9.91
C ARG A 96 8.84 14.00 -10.44
N CYS A 97 8.61 12.85 -11.05
CA CYS A 97 9.66 12.03 -11.61
C CYS A 97 9.17 11.28 -12.85
N HIS A 98 10.08 11.04 -13.79
CA HIS A 98 9.78 10.24 -14.97
C HIS A 98 9.76 8.76 -14.58
N GLU A 99 8.88 7.94 -15.16
CA GLU A 99 8.70 6.53 -14.79
C GLU A 99 9.99 5.71 -14.90
N LEU A 100 10.79 5.95 -15.94
CA LEU A 100 12.11 5.32 -16.13
C LEU A 100 13.16 5.66 -15.06
N THR A 101 12.91 6.66 -14.21
CA THR A 101 13.79 7.00 -13.07
C THR A 101 13.39 6.25 -11.79
N VAL A 102 12.26 5.54 -11.80
CA VAL A 102 11.80 4.71 -10.68
C VAL A 102 12.53 3.37 -10.74
N VAL A 103 13.31 3.08 -9.70
CA VAL A 103 13.99 1.79 -9.51
C VAL A 103 12.99 0.75 -9.01
N ALA A 104 12.15 1.14 -8.05
CA ALA A 104 11.04 0.33 -7.58
C ALA A 104 9.98 1.21 -6.89
N ARG A 105 8.76 0.68 -6.82
CA ARG A 105 7.65 1.23 -6.06
C ARG A 105 7.16 0.15 -5.10
N LEU A 106 6.88 0.53 -3.86
CA LEU A 106 6.21 -0.32 -2.88
C LEU A 106 4.82 0.25 -2.61
N ASP A 107 3.79 -0.58 -2.76
CA ASP A 107 2.44 -0.28 -2.28
C ASP A 107 2.45 -0.26 -0.76
N VAL A 108 1.64 0.63 -0.18
CA VAL A 108 1.67 0.95 1.24
C VAL A 108 0.35 0.57 1.88
N ASP A 109 0.40 -0.06 3.05
CA ASP A 109 -0.77 -0.16 3.90
C ASP A 109 -1.08 1.23 4.49
N GLU A 110 -2.02 1.94 3.86
CA GLU A 110 -2.43 3.28 4.29
C GLU A 110 -2.94 3.32 5.73
N SER A 111 -3.45 2.21 6.29
CA SER A 111 -3.90 2.18 7.69
C SER A 111 -2.76 2.27 8.70
N LYS A 112 -1.52 2.05 8.24
CA LYS A 112 -0.30 2.12 9.05
C LYS A 112 0.47 3.43 8.88
N TRP A 113 0.04 4.29 7.96
CA TRP A 113 0.75 5.51 7.54
C TRP A 113 -0.01 6.79 7.82
#